data_AF-A0A380S5F3-F1
#
_entry.id   AF-A0A380S5F3-F1
#
_cell.length_a   1.000
_cell.length_b   1.000
_cell.length_c   1.000
_cell.angle_alpha   90.00
_cell.angle_beta   90.00
_cell.angle_gamma   90.00
#
_symmetry.space_group_name_H-M   'P 1'
#
loop_
_entity.id
_entity.type
_entity.pdbx_description
1 polymer ?
#
loop_
_entity_poly.entity_id
_entity_poly.type
_entity_poly.pdbx_seq_one_letter_code
_entity_poly.pdbx_strand_id
1 'polypeptide(L)'
;MNFLEQKILADGVVKPGNVLKVDSFLNHQIDIRLMQKIGEEFKRRFADVQFNKVLTIEASGIAIAAFIAYLNDVPVVFAKKGQTVNSTDDKYVAKAYSFTHKKFNDIFVSRPYLKPTDKILIVDDFLADGEASKALIDLVKQAGAELVGVGIAIEKGMQPGGAKLRAAGVRLESIAIVDSMDPETGFIKFREQ
;
A
#
# COMPACT_ATOMS: atom_id res chain seq x y z
N MET A 1 -10.57 -18.02 4.43
CA MET A 1 -10.32 -17.57 3.06
C MET A 1 -11.20 -16.37 2.75
N ASN A 2 -10.63 -15.18 2.55
CA ASN A 2 -11.40 -13.98 2.21
C ASN A 2 -11.55 -13.78 0.68
N PHE A 3 -12.28 -12.74 0.26
CA PHE A 3 -12.60 -12.50 -1.15
C PHE A 3 -11.35 -12.22 -2.02
N LEU A 4 -10.32 -11.60 -1.46
CA LEU A 4 -9.09 -11.28 -2.19
C LEU A 4 -8.21 -12.53 -2.31
N GLU A 5 -8.12 -13.35 -1.26
CA GLU A 5 -7.45 -14.66 -1.32
C GLU A 5 -8.08 -15.57 -2.37
N GLN A 6 -9.42 -15.60 -2.45
CA GLN A 6 -10.13 -16.34 -3.50
C GLN A 6 -9.79 -15.82 -4.90
N LYS A 7 -9.73 -14.49 -5.09
CA LYS A 7 -9.34 -13.88 -6.36
C LYS A 7 -7.88 -14.19 -6.74
N ILE A 8 -6.97 -14.18 -5.76
CA ILE A 8 -5.58 -14.56 -5.95
C ILE A 8 -5.45 -16.03 -6.36
N LEU A 9 -6.21 -16.94 -5.74
CA LEU A 9 -6.18 -18.36 -6.12
C LEU A 9 -6.75 -18.62 -7.52
N ALA A 10 -7.77 -17.86 -7.92
CA ALA A 10 -8.39 -18.01 -9.22
C ALA A 10 -7.53 -17.46 -10.37
N ASP A 11 -6.97 -16.25 -10.18
CA ASP A 11 -6.41 -15.47 -11.29
C ASP A 11 -4.93 -15.10 -11.10
N GLY A 12 -4.37 -15.37 -9.91
CA GLY A 12 -2.98 -15.07 -9.58
C GLY A 12 -2.02 -16.11 -10.17
N VAL A 13 -0.83 -15.67 -10.56
CA VAL A 13 0.21 -16.56 -11.09
C VAL A 13 1.47 -16.43 -10.24
N VAL A 14 1.86 -17.54 -9.60
CA VAL A 14 3.12 -17.61 -8.87
C VAL A 14 4.28 -17.72 -9.87
N LYS A 15 5.31 -16.90 -9.69
CA LYS A 15 6.52 -16.87 -10.50
C LYS A 15 7.76 -17.06 -9.61
N PRO A 16 8.88 -17.56 -10.17
CA PRO A 16 10.14 -17.69 -9.43
C PRO A 16 10.56 -16.38 -8.76
N GLY A 17 11.34 -16.49 -7.67
CA GLY A 17 11.82 -15.32 -6.93
C GLY A 17 10.79 -14.67 -6.01
N ASN A 18 9.84 -15.46 -5.49
CA ASN A 18 8.76 -14.99 -4.61
C ASN A 18 7.92 -13.87 -5.25
N VAL A 19 7.55 -14.02 -6.53
CA VAL A 19 6.73 -13.07 -7.26
C VAL A 19 5.31 -13.63 -7.44
N LEU A 20 4.32 -12.91 -6.92
CA LEU A 20 2.91 -13.17 -7.18
C LEU A 20 2.41 -12.17 -8.23
N LYS A 21 2.09 -12.66 -9.43
CA LYS A 21 1.62 -11.83 -10.53
C LYS A 21 0.09 -11.75 -10.50
N VAL A 22 -0.45 -10.53 -10.43
CA VAL A 22 -1.89 -10.20 -10.30
C VAL A 22 -2.32 -9.13 -11.30
N ASP A 23 -1.65 -9.08 -12.45
CA ASP A 23 -1.86 -8.07 -13.49
C ASP A 23 -3.29 -8.04 -14.03
N SER A 24 -4.03 -9.15 -13.95
CA SER A 24 -5.40 -9.28 -14.46
C SER A 24 -6.44 -8.51 -13.65
N PHE A 25 -6.14 -8.12 -12.40
CA PHE A 25 -7.10 -7.47 -11.52
C PHE A 25 -6.56 -6.35 -10.62
N LEU A 26 -5.23 -6.21 -10.46
CA LEU A 26 -4.63 -5.22 -9.56
C LEU A 26 -3.58 -4.32 -10.22
N ASN A 27 -2.52 -4.91 -10.81
CA ASN A 27 -1.29 -4.17 -11.13
C ASN A 27 -1.22 -3.61 -12.56
N HIS A 28 -2.09 -4.06 -13.47
CA HIS A 28 -2.11 -3.58 -14.85
C HIS A 28 -3.55 -3.35 -15.34
N GLN A 29 -4.35 -4.42 -15.35
CA GLN A 29 -5.80 -4.34 -15.43
C GLN A 29 -6.35 -4.22 -14.02
N ILE A 30 -7.33 -3.33 -13.84
CA ILE A 30 -7.98 -3.09 -12.54
C ILE A 30 -9.39 -3.67 -12.59
N ASP A 31 -9.69 -4.60 -11.69
CA ASP A 31 -11.06 -5.06 -11.46
C ASP A 31 -11.78 -4.07 -10.54
N ILE A 32 -12.63 -3.23 -11.12
CA ILE A 32 -13.34 -2.16 -10.41
C ILE A 32 -14.23 -2.70 -9.28
N ARG A 33 -14.86 -3.86 -9.46
CA ARG A 33 -15.71 -4.46 -8.41
C ARG A 33 -14.87 -4.99 -7.26
N LEU A 34 -13.68 -5.52 -7.56
CA LEU A 34 -12.73 -5.90 -6.52
C LEU A 34 -12.22 -4.67 -5.75
N MET A 35 -11.90 -3.57 -6.44
CA MET A 35 -11.45 -2.34 -5.78
C MET A 35 -12.49 -1.78 -4.81
N GLN A 36 -13.78 -1.82 -5.19
CA GLN A 36 -14.87 -1.45 -4.29
C GLN A 36 -14.86 -2.32 -3.02
N LYS A 37 -14.78 -3.65 -3.16
CA LYS A 37 -14.72 -4.58 -2.00
C LYS A 37 -13.49 -4.34 -1.12
N ILE A 38 -12.34 -4.04 -1.73
CA ILE A 38 -11.12 -3.66 -0.99
C ILE A 38 -11.37 -2.37 -0.20
N GLY A 39 -11.99 -1.36 -0.82
CA GLY A 39 -12.34 -0.11 -0.15
C GLY A 39 -13.31 -0.31 1.03
N GLU A 40 -14.35 -1.12 0.85
CA GLU A 40 -15.32 -1.47 1.88
C GLU A 40 -14.64 -2.20 3.06
N GLU A 41 -13.73 -3.13 2.76
CA GLU A 41 -12.99 -3.87 3.78
C GLU A 41 -12.05 -2.96 4.59
N PHE A 42 -11.34 -2.02 3.95
CA PHE A 42 -10.54 -1.05 4.70
C PHE A 42 -11.40 -0.08 5.51
N LYS A 43 -12.54 0.37 4.98
CA LYS A 43 -13.50 1.17 5.75
C LYS A 43 -13.97 0.42 7.02
N ARG A 44 -14.24 -0.88 6.90
CA ARG A 44 -14.59 -1.73 8.05
C ARG A 44 -13.43 -1.86 9.04
N ARG A 45 -12.22 -2.14 8.55
CA ARG A 45 -11.03 -2.36 9.39
C ARG A 45 -10.54 -1.11 10.12
N PHE A 46 -10.83 0.09 9.61
CA PHE A 46 -10.46 1.37 10.22
C PHE A 46 -11.69 2.14 10.76
N ALA A 47 -12.80 1.45 11.03
CA ALA A 47 -14.05 2.10 11.48
C ALA A 47 -13.98 2.74 12.87
N ASP A 48 -13.01 2.32 13.68
CA ASP A 48 -12.73 2.83 15.04
C ASP A 48 -11.82 4.06 15.06
N VAL A 49 -11.31 4.50 13.90
CA VAL A 49 -10.45 5.68 13.77
C VAL A 49 -11.00 6.66 12.75
N GLN A 50 -10.62 7.93 12.90
CA GLN A 50 -10.92 8.97 11.92
C GLN A 50 -9.65 9.35 11.16
N PHE A 51 -9.73 9.35 9.84
CA PHE A 51 -8.72 9.92 8.95
C PHE A 51 -9.40 10.95 8.03
N ASN A 52 -8.66 11.96 7.62
CA ASN A 52 -9.18 13.01 6.73
C ASN A 52 -8.46 13.04 5.36
N LYS A 53 -7.55 12.10 5.11
CA LYS A 53 -6.81 11.99 3.86
C LYS A 53 -6.20 10.59 3.72
N VAL A 54 -6.24 10.07 2.49
CA VAL A 54 -5.56 8.83 2.11
C VAL A 54 -4.25 9.17 1.41
N LEU A 55 -3.15 8.56 1.84
CA LEU A 55 -1.84 8.69 1.20
C LEU A 55 -1.44 7.36 0.56
N THR A 56 -1.02 7.39 -0.70
CA THR A 56 -0.47 6.24 -1.41
C THR A 56 0.80 6.62 -2.17
N ILE A 57 1.41 5.69 -2.88
CA ILE A 57 2.44 5.96 -3.89
C ILE A 57 1.94 5.51 -5.28
N GLU A 58 2.41 6.17 -6.33
CA GLU A 58 2.06 5.78 -7.70
C GLU A 58 2.69 4.42 -8.12
N ALA A 59 2.05 3.61 -8.96
CA ALA A 59 0.73 3.82 -9.58
C ALA A 59 -0.36 2.90 -9.01
N SER A 60 -0.04 1.63 -8.71
CA SER A 60 -1.02 0.60 -8.36
C SER A 60 -1.89 0.94 -7.16
N GLY A 61 -1.31 1.53 -6.10
CA GLY A 61 -2.06 1.91 -4.91
C GLY A 61 -3.11 3.01 -5.15
N ILE A 62 -3.06 3.76 -6.26
CA ILE A 62 -3.99 4.85 -6.58
C ILE A 62 -5.44 4.34 -6.67
N ALA A 63 -5.65 3.18 -7.32
CA ALA A 63 -7.01 2.63 -7.47
C ALA A 63 -7.62 2.27 -6.11
N ILE A 64 -6.84 1.59 -5.26
CA ILE A 64 -7.25 1.25 -3.89
C ILE A 64 -7.55 2.53 -3.10
N ALA A 65 -6.63 3.49 -3.12
CA ALA A 65 -6.77 4.75 -2.41
C ALA A 65 -8.01 5.53 -2.82
N ALA A 66 -8.31 5.59 -4.12
CA ALA A 66 -9.48 6.28 -4.65
C ALA A 66 -10.79 5.68 -4.14
N PHE A 67 -10.92 4.35 -4.08
CA PHE A 67 -12.13 3.71 -3.55
C PHE A 67 -12.30 3.90 -2.04
N ILE A 68 -11.21 3.83 -1.28
CA ILE A 68 -11.25 4.12 0.17
C ILE A 68 -11.65 5.57 0.41
N ALA A 69 -11.03 6.51 -0.31
CA ALA A 69 -11.33 7.92 -0.24
C ALA A 69 -12.79 8.23 -0.60
N TYR A 70 -13.29 7.65 -1.70
CA TYR A 70 -14.68 7.79 -2.13
C TYR A 70 -15.67 7.33 -1.06
N LEU A 71 -15.40 6.17 -0.43
CA LEU A 71 -16.28 5.62 0.60
C LEU A 71 -16.25 6.40 1.93
N ASN A 72 -15.22 7.22 2.16
CA ASN A 72 -15.03 7.98 3.41
C ASN A 72 -15.13 9.50 3.23
N ASP A 73 -15.42 9.97 2.02
CA ASP A 73 -15.53 11.40 1.67
C ASP A 73 -14.27 12.23 2.04
N VAL A 74 -13.09 11.71 1.67
CA VAL A 74 -11.80 12.37 1.92
C VAL A 74 -10.93 12.42 0.65
N PRO A 75 -9.98 13.36 0.53
CA PRO A 75 -9.07 13.42 -0.61
C PRO A 75 -8.02 12.30 -0.60
N VAL A 76 -7.50 11.99 -1.79
CA VAL A 76 -6.29 11.17 -1.99
C VAL A 76 -5.10 12.07 -2.33
N VAL A 77 -3.96 11.77 -1.74
CA VAL A 77 -2.65 12.25 -2.20
C VAL A 77 -1.81 11.04 -2.56
N PHE A 78 -1.14 11.07 -3.71
CA PHE A 78 -0.20 10.02 -4.10
C PHE A 78 1.20 10.61 -4.23
N ALA A 79 2.17 9.97 -3.59
CA ALA A 79 3.57 10.30 -3.73
C ALA A 79 4.05 9.94 -5.14
N LYS A 80 4.84 10.82 -5.74
CA LYS A 80 5.46 10.63 -7.07
C LYS A 80 6.87 10.08 -6.93
N LYS A 81 7.30 9.25 -7.88
CA LYS A 81 8.65 8.67 -7.98
C LYS A 81 9.53 9.52 -8.90
N GLY A 82 10.76 9.78 -8.48
CA GLY A 82 11.74 10.54 -9.28
C GLY A 82 11.44 12.04 -9.35
N GLN A 83 12.26 12.83 -10.07
CA GLN A 83 12.02 14.26 -10.26
C GLN A 83 11.31 14.50 -11.59
N THR A 84 10.14 15.14 -11.56
CA THR A 84 9.51 15.68 -12.78
C THR A 84 10.01 17.10 -13.06
N VAL A 85 10.12 17.52 -14.32
CA VAL A 85 10.55 18.89 -14.70
C VAL A 85 9.61 19.96 -14.09
N ASN A 86 8.34 19.61 -13.83
CA ASN A 86 7.34 20.43 -13.16
C ASN A 86 7.19 20.13 -11.66
N SER A 87 8.24 19.63 -11.00
CA SER A 87 8.16 19.37 -9.56
C SER A 87 8.11 20.70 -8.82
N THR A 88 6.99 20.99 -8.15
CA THR A 88 6.86 22.09 -7.20
C THR A 88 8.11 22.21 -6.32
N ASP A 89 8.69 23.40 -6.22
CA ASP A 89 9.88 23.66 -5.40
C ASP A 89 9.63 23.32 -3.92
N ASP A 90 8.39 23.45 -3.46
CA ASP A 90 7.99 23.17 -2.09
C ASP A 90 7.40 21.76 -1.90
N LYS A 91 8.23 20.83 -1.39
CA LYS A 91 7.87 19.42 -1.22
C LYS A 91 8.54 18.78 0.00
N TYR A 92 7.89 17.72 0.50
CA TYR A 92 8.50 16.71 1.36
C TYR A 92 9.13 15.62 0.49
N VAL A 93 10.30 15.13 0.87
CA VAL A 93 11.04 14.10 0.11
C VAL A 93 11.48 12.99 1.06
N ALA A 94 11.20 11.75 0.69
CA ALA A 94 11.64 10.56 1.40
C ALA A 94 12.32 9.60 0.43
N LYS A 95 13.14 8.69 0.95
CA LYS A 95 13.87 7.70 0.15
C LYS A 95 13.32 6.31 0.38
N ALA A 96 12.96 5.62 -0.70
CA ALA A 96 12.61 4.20 -0.67
C ALA A 96 13.73 3.39 -1.31
N TYR A 97 14.27 2.40 -0.58
CA TYR A 97 15.26 1.48 -1.15
C TYR A 97 14.59 0.45 -2.07
N SER A 98 15.06 0.33 -3.30
CA SER A 98 14.66 -0.71 -4.23
C SER A 98 15.66 -1.86 -4.17
N PHE A 99 15.25 -3.00 -3.63
CA PHE A 99 16.08 -4.22 -3.62
C PHE A 99 16.32 -4.76 -5.04
N THR A 100 15.31 -4.63 -5.92
CA THR A 100 15.42 -5.04 -7.34
C THR A 100 16.48 -4.25 -8.10
N HIS A 101 16.54 -2.93 -7.88
CA HIS A 101 17.49 -2.04 -8.57
C HIS A 101 18.71 -1.65 -7.74
N LYS A 102 18.82 -2.18 -6.51
CA LYS A 102 19.89 -1.90 -5.52
C LYS A 102 20.19 -0.41 -5.35
N LYS A 103 19.16 0.45 -5.41
CA LYS A 103 19.30 1.91 -5.31
C LYS A 103 18.18 2.53 -4.50
N PHE A 104 18.45 3.69 -3.91
CA PHE A 104 17.41 4.55 -3.36
C PHE A 104 16.70 5.30 -4.49
N ASN A 105 15.38 5.37 -4.41
CA ASN A 105 14.57 6.26 -5.22
C ASN A 105 13.93 7.31 -4.32
N ASP A 106 14.02 8.56 -4.73
CA ASP A 106 13.30 9.64 -4.08
C ASP A 106 11.81 9.52 -4.42
N ILE A 107 10.99 9.71 -3.39
CA ILE A 107 9.55 9.91 -3.50
C ILE A 107 9.20 11.25 -2.87
N PHE A 108 8.19 11.93 -3.39
CA PHE A 108 7.83 13.24 -2.89
C PHE A 108 6.34 13.53 -2.91
N VAL A 109 5.93 14.44 -2.03
CA VAL A 109 4.58 15.03 -1.94
C VAL A 109 4.74 16.54 -1.79
N SER A 110 4.01 17.33 -2.58
CA SER A 110 4.02 18.80 -2.45
C SER A 110 3.41 19.22 -1.11
N ARG A 111 4.06 20.14 -0.39
CA ARG A 111 3.64 20.53 0.96
C ARG A 111 2.19 21.01 1.09
N PRO A 112 1.60 21.74 0.12
CA PRO A 112 0.21 22.18 0.24
C PRO A 112 -0.81 21.05 0.44
N TYR A 113 -0.45 19.81 0.07
CA TYR A 113 -1.33 18.65 0.12
C TYR A 113 -1.11 17.74 1.34
N LEU A 114 -0.11 18.02 2.19
CA LEU A 114 0.14 17.24 3.40
C LEU A 114 0.46 18.20 4.56
N LYS A 115 -0.51 18.36 5.47
CA LYS A 115 -0.53 19.39 6.50
C LYS A 115 -0.42 18.77 7.91
N PRO A 116 0.08 19.50 8.91
CA PRO A 116 0.18 18.99 10.28
C PRO A 116 -1.16 18.58 10.92
N THR A 117 -2.28 19.15 10.45
CA THR A 117 -3.63 18.83 10.93
C THR A 117 -4.21 17.57 10.30
N ASP A 118 -3.46 16.90 9.42
CA ASP A 118 -3.96 15.73 8.72
C ASP A 118 -3.84 14.47 9.58
N LYS A 119 -4.87 13.63 9.48
CA LYS A 119 -4.88 12.26 9.96
C LYS A 119 -4.86 11.35 8.75
N ILE A 120 -3.74 10.66 8.56
CA ILE A 120 -3.38 9.99 7.32
C ILE A 120 -3.57 8.48 7.46
N LEU A 121 -4.37 7.92 6.55
CA LEU A 121 -4.36 6.49 6.26
C LEU A 121 -3.43 6.25 5.07
N ILE A 122 -2.33 5.51 5.28
CA ILE A 122 -1.48 5.06 4.17
C ILE A 122 -2.08 3.79 3.56
N VAL A 123 -2.12 3.69 2.24
CA VAL A 123 -2.55 2.47 1.56
C VAL A 123 -1.62 2.10 0.41
N ASP A 124 -1.46 0.80 0.15
CA ASP A 124 -0.67 0.31 -0.98
C ASP A 124 -1.17 -1.06 -1.47
N ASP A 125 -0.76 -1.43 -2.68
CA ASP A 125 -1.13 -2.72 -3.29
C ASP A 125 -0.39 -3.90 -2.63
N PHE A 126 0.92 -3.77 -2.46
CA PHE A 126 1.79 -4.82 -1.91
C PHE A 126 2.64 -4.35 -0.73
N LEU A 127 2.80 -5.24 0.25
CA LEU A 127 3.84 -5.12 1.27
C LEU A 127 4.84 -6.27 1.17
N ALA A 128 6.08 -5.92 0.83
CA ALA A 128 7.22 -6.82 0.76
C ALA A 128 8.24 -6.50 1.87
N ASP A 129 9.31 -5.78 1.54
CA ASP A 129 10.33 -5.35 2.50
C ASP A 129 9.91 -4.12 3.35
N GLY A 130 8.84 -3.42 2.93
CA GLY A 130 8.26 -2.28 3.63
C GLY A 130 8.92 -0.93 3.36
N GLU A 131 9.84 -0.84 2.39
CA GLU A 131 10.58 0.39 2.09
C GLU A 131 9.68 1.52 1.57
N ALA A 132 8.67 1.21 0.74
CA ALA A 132 7.69 2.19 0.28
C ALA A 132 6.85 2.72 1.45
N SER A 133 6.29 1.83 2.28
CA SER A 133 5.50 2.22 3.46
C SER A 133 6.32 3.07 4.43
N LYS A 134 7.59 2.71 4.68
CA LYS A 134 8.49 3.53 5.52
C LYS A 134 8.71 4.92 4.95
N ALA A 135 8.93 5.03 3.63
CA ALA A 135 9.12 6.32 2.98
C ALA A 135 7.84 7.18 3.05
N LEU A 136 6.65 6.58 2.88
CA LEU A 136 5.38 7.29 3.07
C LEU A 136 5.18 7.74 4.53
N ILE A 137 5.49 6.88 5.51
CA ILE A 137 5.46 7.23 6.94
C ILE A 137 6.41 8.39 7.25
N ASP A 138 7.59 8.41 6.62
CA ASP A 138 8.54 9.50 6.77
C ASP A 138 7.98 10.83 6.23
N LEU A 139 7.31 10.83 5.06
CA LEU A 139 6.63 12.02 4.54
C LEU A 139 5.55 12.54 5.52
N VAL A 140 4.76 11.63 6.12
CA VAL A 140 3.75 11.99 7.14
C VAL A 140 4.41 12.64 8.35
N LYS A 141 5.53 12.07 8.83
CA LYS A 141 6.30 12.65 9.95
C LYS A 141 6.88 14.02 9.62
N GLN A 142 7.48 14.20 8.43
CA GLN A 142 8.02 15.48 7.99
C GLN A 142 6.94 16.58 7.92
N ALA A 143 5.70 16.20 7.58
CA ALA A 143 4.57 17.12 7.58
C ALA A 143 4.02 17.43 8.97
N GLY A 144 4.47 16.74 10.02
CA GLY A 144 3.89 16.85 11.36
C GLY A 144 2.47 16.30 11.45
N ALA A 145 2.06 15.47 10.49
CA ALA A 145 0.74 14.85 10.43
C ALA A 145 0.67 13.58 11.29
N GLU A 146 -0.55 13.15 11.63
CA GLU A 146 -0.80 11.91 12.38
C GLU A 146 -0.96 10.74 11.41
N LEU A 147 -0.26 9.62 11.66
CA LEU A 147 -0.49 8.36 10.97
C LEU A 147 -1.53 7.53 11.72
N VAL A 148 -2.69 7.26 11.10
CA VAL A 148 -3.72 6.40 11.72
C VAL A 148 -3.43 4.91 11.53
N GLY A 149 -2.73 4.56 10.44
CA GLY A 149 -2.39 3.19 10.10
C GLY A 149 -1.97 3.01 8.64
N VAL A 150 -1.66 1.77 8.30
CA VAL A 150 -1.28 1.32 6.97
C VAL A 150 -2.20 0.19 6.53
N GLY A 151 -2.88 0.36 5.40
CA GLY A 151 -3.72 -0.66 4.76
C GLY A 151 -3.06 -1.27 3.53
N ILE A 152 -2.92 -2.59 3.48
CA ILE A 152 -2.25 -3.30 2.38
C ILE A 152 -3.19 -4.33 1.76
N ALA A 153 -3.34 -4.32 0.43
CA ALA A 153 -4.15 -5.35 -0.21
C ALA A 153 -3.49 -6.73 -0.07
N ILE A 154 -2.21 -6.85 -0.45
CA ILE A 154 -1.46 -8.12 -0.43
C ILE A 154 -0.13 -7.98 0.32
N GLU A 155 0.00 -8.59 1.49
CA GLU A 155 1.26 -8.70 2.23
C GLU A 155 1.97 -10.02 1.90
N LYS A 156 3.26 -9.93 1.59
CA LYS A 156 4.15 -11.09 1.51
C LYS A 156 4.65 -11.41 2.92
N GLY A 157 3.91 -12.25 3.63
CA GLY A 157 4.17 -12.64 5.01
C GLY A 157 5.51 -13.32 5.25
N MET A 158 6.12 -13.91 4.22
CA MET A 158 7.49 -14.45 4.24
C MET A 158 8.59 -13.37 4.16
N GLN A 159 8.22 -12.10 3.93
CA GLN A 159 9.15 -10.96 3.86
C GLN A 159 9.06 -10.08 5.12
N PRO A 160 10.13 -9.32 5.45
CA PRO A 160 10.23 -8.70 6.77
C PRO A 160 9.41 -7.42 6.94
N GLY A 161 8.80 -6.86 5.89
CA GLY A 161 8.14 -5.56 5.94
C GLY A 161 7.00 -5.48 6.95
N GLY A 162 6.11 -6.48 6.94
CA GLY A 162 4.98 -6.55 7.86
C GLY A 162 5.41 -6.66 9.33
N ALA A 163 6.40 -7.51 9.62
CA ALA A 163 6.95 -7.64 10.97
C ALA A 163 7.62 -6.34 11.44
N LYS A 164 8.39 -5.67 10.57
CA LYS A 164 9.06 -4.39 10.89
C LYS A 164 8.06 -3.28 11.20
N LEU A 165 6.98 -3.15 10.43
CA LEU A 165 5.95 -2.13 10.68
C LEU A 165 5.22 -2.38 12.01
N ARG A 166 4.77 -3.62 12.25
CA ARG A 166 4.11 -3.98 13.52
C ARG A 166 5.02 -3.77 14.72
N ALA A 167 6.29 -4.15 14.64
CA ALA A 167 7.28 -3.93 15.70
C ALA A 167 7.55 -2.44 15.98
N ALA A 168 7.37 -1.57 14.97
CA ALA A 168 7.46 -0.12 15.12
C ALA A 168 6.17 0.52 15.70
N GLY A 169 5.20 -0.28 16.13
CA GLY A 169 3.91 0.21 16.65
C GLY A 169 2.94 0.72 15.60
N VAL A 170 3.20 0.46 14.31
CA VAL A 170 2.29 0.85 13.22
C VAL A 170 1.10 -0.11 13.20
N ARG A 171 -0.12 0.43 13.25
CA ARG A 171 -1.34 -0.33 12.93
C ARG A 171 -1.30 -0.75 11.47
N LEU A 172 -1.04 -2.03 11.22
CA LEU A 172 -0.95 -2.61 9.88
C LEU A 172 -2.10 -3.57 9.64
N GLU A 173 -2.96 -3.22 8.68
CA GLU A 173 -4.09 -4.01 8.23
C GLU A 173 -3.83 -4.56 6.82
N SER A 174 -3.65 -5.87 6.70
CA SER A 174 -3.42 -6.53 5.40
C SER A 174 -4.58 -7.44 5.05
N ILE A 175 -5.19 -7.28 3.86
CA ILE A 175 -6.36 -8.10 3.47
C ILE A 175 -5.94 -9.54 3.21
N ALA A 176 -4.99 -9.78 2.31
CA ALA A 176 -4.41 -11.10 2.08
C ALA A 176 -2.96 -11.11 2.57
N ILE A 177 -2.58 -12.09 3.39
CA ILE A 177 -1.18 -12.29 3.80
C ILE A 177 -0.73 -13.64 3.26
N VAL A 178 0.24 -13.65 2.35
CA VAL A 178 0.82 -14.86 1.77
C VAL A 178 2.02 -15.31 2.60
N ASP A 179 1.90 -16.42 3.32
CA ASP A 179 2.98 -16.97 4.18
C ASP A 179 3.96 -17.85 3.39
N SER A 180 3.50 -18.52 2.32
CA SER A 180 4.38 -19.25 1.40
C SER A 180 3.71 -19.43 0.05
N MET A 181 4.50 -19.61 -1.01
CA MET A 181 4.00 -19.97 -2.34
C MET A 181 5.06 -20.73 -3.14
N ASP A 182 4.61 -21.54 -4.08
CA ASP A 182 5.46 -22.41 -4.89
C ASP A 182 5.20 -22.15 -6.39
N PRO A 183 6.21 -21.72 -7.15
CA PRO A 183 6.07 -21.44 -8.58
C PRO A 183 5.93 -22.70 -9.45
N GLU A 184 6.34 -23.89 -8.97
CA GLU A 184 6.26 -25.14 -9.74
C GLU A 184 4.85 -25.72 -9.67
N THR A 185 4.24 -25.71 -8.50
CA THR A 185 2.89 -26.25 -8.26
C THR A 185 1.78 -25.19 -8.36
N GLY A 186 2.14 -23.90 -8.29
CA GLY A 186 1.19 -22.80 -8.15
C GLY A 186 0.55 -22.72 -6.75
N PHE A 187 1.05 -23.49 -5.78
CA PHE A 187 0.52 -23.50 -4.42
C PHE A 187 0.71 -22.16 -3.73
N ILE A 188 -0.29 -21.72 -2.96
CA ILE A 188 -0.25 -20.51 -2.14
C ILE A 188 -0.84 -20.84 -0.76
N LYS A 189 -0.10 -20.52 0.30
CA LYS A 189 -0.55 -20.59 1.69
C LYS A 189 -0.77 -19.18 2.21
N PHE A 190 -1.98 -18.90 2.66
CA PHE A 190 -2.32 -17.65 3.34
C PHE A 190 -2.22 -17.80 4.86
N ARG A 191 -1.98 -16.69 5.55
CA ARG A 191 -2.02 -16.61 7.02
C ARG A 191 -3.47 -16.59 7.50
N GLU A 192 -3.77 -17.32 8.57
CA GLU A 192 -5.08 -17.20 9.25
C GLU A 192 -5.21 -15.82 9.92
N GLN A 193 -6.37 -15.17 9.73
CA GLN A 193 -6.70 -13.83 10.23
C GLN A 193 -8.01 -13.84 11.00
#